data_AF-A0A7G2IQ68-F1
#
_entry.id   AF-A0A7G2IQ68-F1
#
_cell.length_a   1.000
_cell.length_b   1.000
_cell.length_c   1.000
_cell.angle_alpha   90.00
_cell.angle_beta   90.00
_cell.angle_gamma   90.00
#
_symmetry.space_group_name_H-M   'P 1'
#
loop_
_entity.id
_entity.type
_entity.pdbx_description
1 polymer ?
#
loop_
_entity_poly.entity_id
_entity_poly.type
_entity_poly.pdbx_seq_one_letter_code
_entity_poly.pdbx_strand_id
1 'polypeptide(L)'
;MTLIIAGEVFSAGLKAIGAVDALLSLSGEFGLSAASIILLMTLITFAISALMGSGNAAFFSFAPMVPDISRHIGSDIAVMMLPIQISAGIGRTLSPIAGVIIAIAGIAGVSPVDIVKRTAIPMLGGWLLMIALTFARSGHLLAVLPWLAVLVLLMVGGYFWQRRRKQPLAVQ
;
A
#
# COMPACT_ATOMS: atom_id res chain seq x y z
N MET A 1 -12.43 -17.58 -5.73
CA MET A 1 -11.82 -18.30 -6.87
C MET A 1 -11.57 -17.40 -8.07
N THR A 2 -12.55 -16.64 -8.58
CA THR A 2 -12.37 -15.76 -9.76
C THR A 2 -11.23 -14.74 -9.64
N LEU A 3 -11.07 -14.09 -8.47
CA LEU A 3 -9.97 -13.13 -8.23
C LEU A 3 -8.58 -13.75 -8.27
N ILE A 4 -8.44 -15.00 -7.83
CA ILE A 4 -7.15 -15.70 -7.82
C ILE A 4 -6.75 -16.01 -9.26
N ILE A 5 -7.68 -16.59 -10.04
CA ILE A 5 -7.45 -16.88 -11.47
C ILE A 5 -7.15 -15.58 -12.24
N ALA A 6 -7.89 -14.51 -11.99
CA ALA A 6 -7.64 -13.22 -12.62
C ALA A 6 -6.25 -12.64 -12.26
N GLY A 7 -5.82 -12.78 -11.00
CA GLY A 7 -4.48 -12.40 -10.56
C GLY A 7 -3.38 -13.24 -11.21
N GLU A 8 -3.59 -14.54 -11.37
CA GLU A 8 -2.65 -15.43 -12.08
C GLU A 8 -2.53 -15.05 -13.55
N VAL A 9 -3.65 -14.78 -14.24
CA VAL A 9 -3.66 -14.32 -15.64
C VAL A 9 -2.97 -12.96 -15.78
N PHE A 10 -3.24 -12.02 -14.86
CA PHE A 10 -2.55 -10.72 -14.82
C PHE A 10 -1.04 -10.88 -14.60
N SER A 11 -0.63 -11.75 -13.67
CA SER A 11 0.78 -12.05 -13.43
C SER A 11 1.46 -12.70 -14.63
N ALA A 12 0.79 -13.65 -15.30
CA ALA A 12 1.29 -14.25 -16.52
C ALA A 12 1.45 -13.21 -17.65
N GLY A 13 0.48 -12.30 -17.79
CA GLY A 13 0.57 -11.18 -18.74
C GLY A 13 1.76 -10.26 -18.44
N LEU A 14 1.97 -9.88 -17.17
CA LEU A 14 3.07 -9.00 -16.78
C LEU A 14 4.46 -9.62 -17.01
N LYS A 15 4.57 -10.94 -16.82
CA LYS A 15 5.77 -11.71 -17.18
C LYS A 15 5.95 -11.79 -18.70
N ALA A 16 4.88 -12.06 -19.45
CA ALA A 16 4.94 -12.19 -20.90
C ALA A 16 5.41 -10.90 -21.60
N ILE A 17 5.09 -9.73 -21.04
CA ILE A 17 5.57 -8.43 -21.57
C ILE A 17 6.94 -8.02 -21.03
N GLY A 18 7.59 -8.84 -20.19
CA GLY A 18 8.90 -8.55 -19.61
C GLY A 18 8.90 -7.42 -18.56
N ALA A 19 7.72 -6.99 -18.08
CA ALA A 19 7.63 -5.88 -17.13
C ALA A 19 8.19 -6.25 -15.74
N VAL A 20 8.09 -7.52 -15.33
CA VAL A 20 8.74 -8.00 -14.10
C VAL A 20 10.26 -7.92 -14.23
N ASP A 21 10.82 -8.38 -15.35
CA ASP A 21 12.26 -8.36 -15.60
C ASP A 21 12.80 -6.92 -15.71
N ALA A 22 12.05 -6.01 -16.34
CA ALA A 22 12.38 -4.59 -16.40
C ALA A 22 12.39 -3.92 -15.02
N LEU A 23 11.44 -4.27 -14.15
CA LEU A 23 11.40 -3.75 -12.77
C LEU A 23 12.60 -4.24 -11.96
N LEU A 24 13.06 -5.46 -12.22
CA LEU A 24 14.23 -6.06 -11.59
C LEU A 24 15.55 -5.51 -12.15
N SER A 25 15.67 -5.28 -13.46
CA SER A 25 16.88 -4.69 -14.06
C SER A 25 17.08 -3.24 -13.62
N LEU A 26 16.00 -2.45 -13.58
CA LEU A 26 16.01 -1.11 -12.98
C LEU A 26 16.40 -1.16 -11.50
N SER A 27 16.10 -2.25 -10.80
CA SER A 27 16.49 -2.38 -9.41
C SER A 27 18.00 -2.58 -9.22
N GLY A 28 18.66 -3.29 -10.14
CA GLY A 28 20.11 -3.44 -10.18
C GLY A 28 20.84 -2.14 -10.56
N GLU A 29 20.31 -1.37 -11.51
CA GLU A 29 20.95 -0.12 -11.98
C GLU A 29 20.75 1.08 -11.05
N PHE A 30 19.57 1.20 -10.41
CA PHE A 30 19.26 2.28 -9.45
C PHE A 30 19.62 1.94 -7.99
N GLY A 31 20.19 0.75 -7.72
CA GLY A 31 20.49 0.32 -6.35
C GLY A 31 19.25 0.16 -5.47
N LEU A 32 18.09 -0.17 -6.06
CA LEU A 32 16.89 -0.49 -5.29
C LEU A 32 17.12 -1.83 -4.58
N SER A 33 17.45 -1.75 -3.30
CA SER A 33 17.58 -2.92 -2.43
C SER A 33 16.30 -3.78 -2.45
N ALA A 34 16.43 -5.07 -2.12
CA ALA A 34 15.28 -5.97 -1.91
C ALA A 34 14.19 -5.33 -1.01
N ALA A 35 14.62 -4.58 0.00
CA ALA A 35 13.73 -3.85 0.90
C ALA A 35 12.90 -2.75 0.19
N SER A 36 13.47 -2.08 -0.81
CA SER A 36 12.78 -1.06 -1.61
C SER A 36 11.67 -1.67 -2.47
N ILE A 37 11.89 -2.87 -3.02
CA ILE A 37 10.86 -3.58 -3.81
C ILE A 37 9.70 -4.03 -2.92
N ILE A 38 10.01 -4.56 -1.73
CA ILE A 38 8.99 -4.92 -0.72
C ILE A 38 8.16 -3.69 -0.36
N LEU A 39 8.81 -2.55 -0.10
CA LEU A 39 8.14 -1.29 0.20
C LEU A 39 7.23 -0.84 -0.95
N LEU A 40 7.70 -0.92 -2.20
CA LEU A 40 6.93 -0.54 -3.38
C LEU A 40 5.67 -1.40 -3.52
N MET A 41 5.80 -2.72 -3.41
CA MET A 41 4.66 -3.65 -3.46
C MET A 41 3.66 -3.38 -2.33
N THR A 42 4.18 -3.10 -1.13
CA THR A 42 3.40 -2.73 0.06
C THR A 42 2.59 -1.45 -0.18
N LEU A 43 3.20 -0.42 -0.78
CA LEU A 43 2.59 0.87 -1.09
C LEU A 43 1.51 0.75 -2.18
N ILE A 44 1.83 0.08 -3.28
CA ILE A 44 0.88 -0.13 -4.40
C ILE A 44 -0.35 -0.90 -3.90
N THR A 45 -0.13 -1.96 -3.10
CA THR A 45 -1.22 -2.76 -2.54
C THR A 45 -2.11 -1.95 -1.59
N PHE A 46 -1.50 -1.12 -0.73
CA PHE A 46 -2.25 -0.21 0.13
C PHE A 46 -3.13 0.75 -0.69
N ALA A 47 -2.54 1.40 -1.70
CA ALA A 47 -3.22 2.39 -2.53
C ALA A 47 -4.39 1.76 -3.30
N ILE A 48 -4.15 0.63 -3.96
CA ILE A 48 -5.17 -0.10 -4.72
C ILE A 48 -6.28 -0.59 -3.80
N SER A 49 -5.94 -1.11 -2.61
CA SER A 49 -6.95 -1.53 -1.65
C SER A 49 -7.79 -0.37 -1.13
N ALA A 50 -7.19 0.80 -0.90
CA ALA A 50 -7.92 2.00 -0.49
C ALA A 50 -8.85 2.52 -1.61
N LEU A 51 -8.41 2.42 -2.86
CA LEU A 51 -9.21 2.81 -4.03
C LEU A 51 -10.36 1.85 -4.30
N MET A 52 -10.14 0.54 -4.21
CA MET A 52 -11.12 -0.49 -4.57
C MET A 52 -12.04 -0.92 -3.42
N GLY A 53 -11.69 -0.59 -2.16
CA GLY A 53 -12.45 -1.03 -0.98
C GLY A 53 -12.35 -2.53 -0.67
N SER A 54 -11.43 -3.24 -1.33
CA SER A 54 -11.21 -4.68 -1.17
C SER A 54 -9.73 -5.00 -1.06
N GLY A 55 -9.29 -5.36 0.15
CA GLY A 55 -7.92 -5.83 0.40
C GLY A 55 -7.62 -7.15 -0.30
N ASN A 56 -8.59 -8.07 -0.35
CA ASN A 56 -8.40 -9.35 -1.03
C ASN A 56 -8.25 -9.18 -2.55
N ALA A 57 -8.96 -8.24 -3.16
CA ALA A 57 -8.80 -7.97 -4.59
C ALA A 57 -7.39 -7.44 -4.87
N ALA A 58 -6.94 -6.43 -4.13
CA ALA A 58 -5.59 -5.89 -4.27
C ALA A 58 -4.52 -6.97 -4.03
N PHE A 59 -4.62 -7.73 -2.93
CA PHE A 59 -3.65 -8.75 -2.59
C PHE A 59 -3.58 -9.86 -3.65
N PHE A 60 -4.71 -10.44 -4.06
CA PHE A 60 -4.69 -11.55 -5.03
C PHE A 60 -4.28 -11.13 -6.44
N SER A 61 -4.39 -9.85 -6.80
CA SER A 61 -3.85 -9.35 -8.06
C SER A 61 -2.32 -9.38 -8.12
N PHE A 62 -1.62 -9.22 -6.98
CA PHE A 62 -0.15 -9.16 -6.96
C PHE A 62 0.52 -10.36 -6.27
N ALA A 63 -0.20 -11.09 -5.42
CA ALA A 63 0.32 -12.26 -4.71
C ALA A 63 0.99 -13.30 -5.63
N PRO A 64 0.46 -13.62 -6.83
CA PRO A 64 1.11 -14.56 -7.75
C PRO A 64 2.49 -14.11 -8.26
N MET A 65 2.81 -12.81 -8.18
CA MET A 65 4.13 -12.27 -8.58
C MET A 65 5.17 -12.37 -7.47
N VAL A 66 4.75 -12.45 -6.21
CA VAL A 66 5.66 -12.39 -5.05
C VAL A 66 6.70 -13.52 -5.05
N PRO A 67 6.36 -14.79 -5.37
CA PRO A 67 7.35 -15.85 -5.42
C PRO A 67 8.51 -15.59 -6.39
N ASP A 68 8.23 -15.08 -7.60
CA ASP A 68 9.28 -14.88 -8.60
C ASP A 68 10.18 -13.68 -8.28
N ILE A 69 9.57 -12.63 -7.74
CA ILE A 69 10.31 -11.47 -7.23
C ILE A 69 11.20 -11.91 -6.06
N SER A 70 10.68 -12.70 -5.11
CA SER A 70 11.42 -13.16 -3.94
C SER A 70 12.67 -13.97 -4.31
N ARG A 71 12.57 -14.86 -5.31
CA ARG A 71 13.68 -15.68 -5.81
C ARG A 71 14.76 -14.82 -6.44
N HIS A 72 14.38 -13.80 -7.20
CA HIS A 72 15.32 -12.87 -7.82
C HIS A 72 16.06 -12.01 -6.81
N ILE A 73 15.37 -11.51 -5.79
CA ILE A 73 15.97 -10.60 -4.81
C ILE A 73 16.61 -11.33 -3.62
N GLY A 74 16.52 -12.67 -3.58
CA GLY A 74 17.05 -13.50 -2.50
C GLY A 74 16.34 -13.33 -1.15
N SER A 75 15.08 -12.91 -1.15
CA SER A 75 14.28 -12.69 0.07
C SER A 75 13.37 -13.88 0.36
N ASP A 76 13.11 -14.13 1.64
CA ASP A 76 12.07 -15.06 2.05
C ASP A 76 10.67 -14.56 1.60
N ILE A 77 9.87 -15.48 1.04
CA ILE A 77 8.53 -15.18 0.51
C ILE A 77 7.61 -14.66 1.62
N ALA A 78 7.66 -15.27 2.80
CA ALA A 78 6.78 -14.88 3.90
C ALA A 78 7.12 -13.47 4.40
N VAL A 79 8.41 -13.13 4.47
CA VAL A 79 8.88 -11.76 4.80
C VAL A 79 8.34 -10.72 3.81
N MET A 80 8.23 -11.06 2.52
CA MET A 80 7.63 -10.17 1.53
C MET A 80 6.10 -10.13 1.63
N MET A 81 5.43 -11.27 1.80
CA MET A 81 3.97 -11.37 1.77
C MET A 81 3.29 -10.67 2.94
N LEU A 82 3.90 -10.72 4.13
CA LEU A 82 3.31 -10.14 5.35
C LEU A 82 3.01 -8.63 5.24
N PRO A 83 3.97 -7.74 4.92
CA PRO A 83 3.69 -6.32 4.81
C PRO A 83 2.71 -6.00 3.66
N ILE A 84 2.72 -6.77 2.57
CA ILE A 84 1.78 -6.64 1.45
C ILE A 84 0.34 -6.95 1.93
N GLN A 85 0.14 -8.08 2.60
CA GLN A 85 -1.17 -8.51 3.11
C GLN A 85 -1.72 -7.54 4.16
N ILE A 86 -0.87 -7.09 5.11
CA ILE A 86 -1.29 -6.16 6.15
C ILE A 86 -1.65 -4.80 5.53
N SER A 87 -0.90 -4.36 4.52
CA SER A 87 -1.20 -3.12 3.78
C SER A 87 -2.50 -3.17 3.01
N ALA A 88 -2.83 -4.31 2.38
CA ALA A 88 -4.16 -4.54 1.82
C ALA A 88 -5.25 -4.42 2.89
N GLY A 89 -5.04 -5.02 4.07
CA GLY A 89 -5.97 -4.91 5.19
C GLY A 89 -6.22 -3.46 5.62
N ILE A 90 -5.15 -2.72 5.90
CA ILE A 90 -5.26 -1.33 6.37
C ILE A 90 -5.82 -0.42 5.27
N GLY A 91 -5.37 -0.57 4.01
CA GLY A 91 -5.89 0.19 2.88
C GLY A 91 -7.41 0.05 2.73
N ARG A 92 -7.95 -1.17 2.89
CA ARG A 92 -9.41 -1.40 2.89
C ARG A 92 -10.14 -0.60 3.96
N THR A 93 -9.59 -0.46 5.17
CA THR A 93 -10.22 0.30 6.26
C THR A 93 -10.30 1.80 6.00
N LEU A 94 -9.51 2.28 5.04
CA LEU A 94 -9.45 3.68 4.61
C LEU A 94 -10.26 3.95 3.34
N SER A 95 -11.05 2.97 2.89
CA SER A 95 -11.85 3.10 1.68
C SER A 95 -13.32 3.42 2.01
N PRO A 96 -13.87 4.55 1.53
CA PRO A 96 -15.27 4.90 1.77
C PRO A 96 -16.24 3.99 0.99
N ILE A 97 -15.73 3.24 0.01
CA ILE A 97 -16.52 2.28 -0.78
C ILE A 97 -16.38 0.84 -0.27
N ALA A 98 -15.60 0.60 0.80
CA ALA A 98 -15.53 -0.71 1.42
C ALA A 98 -16.89 -1.09 2.00
N GLY A 99 -17.42 -2.27 1.64
CA GLY A 99 -18.74 -2.70 2.09
C GLY A 99 -18.94 -2.70 3.61
N VAL A 100 -17.88 -2.97 4.39
CA VAL A 100 -17.93 -2.88 5.86
C VAL A 100 -18.10 -1.43 6.35
N ILE A 101 -17.46 -0.47 5.68
CA ILE A 101 -17.58 0.95 6.02
C ILE A 101 -18.98 1.46 5.63
N ILE A 102 -19.48 1.07 4.46
CA ILE A 102 -20.83 1.41 4.02
C ILE A 102 -21.88 0.85 4.98
N ALA A 103 -21.74 -0.40 5.41
CA ALA A 103 -22.65 -1.02 6.36
C ALA A 103 -22.68 -0.30 7.73
N ILE A 104 -21.50 0.02 8.28
CA ILE A 104 -21.40 0.75 9.56
C ILE A 104 -21.94 2.18 9.41
N ALA A 105 -21.66 2.85 8.29
CA ALA A 105 -22.22 4.17 7.98
C ALA A 105 -23.75 4.16 7.97
N GLY A 106 -24.35 3.13 7.35
CA GLY A 106 -25.80 2.93 7.33
C GLY A 106 -26.40 2.74 8.72
N ILE A 107 -25.76 1.93 9.57
CA ILE A 107 -26.20 1.69 10.97
C ILE A 107 -26.06 2.96 11.81
N ALA A 108 -24.96 3.71 11.64
CA ALA A 108 -24.65 4.90 12.42
C ALA A 108 -25.35 6.19 11.92
N GLY A 109 -26.01 6.15 10.75
CA GLY A 109 -26.67 7.31 10.17
C GLY A 109 -25.71 8.44 9.75
N VAL A 110 -24.45 8.09 9.44
CA VAL A 110 -23.40 9.06 9.04
C VAL A 110 -22.84 8.74 7.66
N SER A 111 -22.13 9.68 7.05
CA SER A 111 -21.46 9.44 5.76
C SER A 111 -20.29 8.45 5.90
N PRO A 112 -20.12 7.47 4.97
CA PRO A 112 -18.95 6.60 4.90
C PRO A 112 -17.62 7.36 4.88
N VAL A 113 -17.62 8.52 4.21
CA VAL A 113 -16.45 9.41 4.11
C VAL A 113 -16.07 9.97 5.48
N ASP A 114 -17.04 10.25 6.35
CA ASP A 114 -16.76 10.81 7.67
C ASP A 114 -16.22 9.76 8.64
N ILE A 115 -16.66 8.50 8.50
CA ILE A 115 -16.05 7.36 9.21
C ILE A 115 -14.57 7.24 8.83
N VAL A 116 -14.28 7.19 7.52
CA VAL A 116 -12.91 7.07 7.01
C VAL A 116 -12.03 8.23 7.46
N LYS A 117 -12.53 9.47 7.43
CA LYS A 117 -11.76 10.63 7.91
C LYS A 117 -11.40 10.52 9.39
N ARG A 118 -12.27 9.94 10.23
CA ARG A 118 -12.02 9.73 11.65
C ARG A 118 -11.00 8.62 11.89
N THR A 119 -11.03 7.56 11.09
CA THR A 119 -10.09 6.43 11.20
C THR A 119 -8.78 6.65 10.41
N ALA A 120 -8.71 7.67 9.55
CA ALA A 120 -7.55 7.99 8.73
C ALA A 120 -6.24 8.10 9.52
N ILE A 121 -6.24 8.92 10.56
CA ILE A 121 -5.04 9.19 11.36
C ILE A 121 -4.53 7.92 12.07
N PRO A 122 -5.36 7.19 12.86
CA PRO A 122 -4.85 5.99 13.54
C PRO A 122 -4.44 4.88 12.58
N MET A 123 -5.15 4.69 11.46
CA MET A 123 -4.82 3.65 10.49
C MET A 123 -3.53 3.97 9.71
N LEU A 124 -3.34 5.22 9.27
CA LEU A 124 -2.10 5.65 8.62
C LEU A 124 -0.91 5.59 9.59
N GLY A 125 -1.10 5.99 10.84
CA GLY A 125 -0.08 5.86 11.88
C GLY A 125 0.31 4.40 12.13
N GLY A 126 -0.68 3.51 12.26
CA GLY A 126 -0.46 2.07 12.41
C GLY A 126 0.24 1.45 11.20
N TRP A 127 -0.13 1.87 9.99
CA TRP A 127 0.52 1.43 8.75
C TRP A 127 1.98 1.88 8.66
N LEU A 128 2.28 3.14 8.96
CA LEU A 128 3.65 3.63 9.02
C LEU A 128 4.48 2.90 10.08
N LEU A 129 3.92 2.67 11.27
CA LEU A 129 4.58 1.93 12.33
C LEU A 129 4.86 0.49 11.89
N MET A 130 3.90 -0.16 11.23
CA MET A 130 4.07 -1.50 10.68
C MET A 130 5.21 -1.56 9.66
N ILE A 131 5.30 -0.58 8.75
CA ILE A 131 6.42 -0.49 7.80
C ILE A 131 7.74 -0.32 8.55
N ALA A 132 7.81 0.63 9.49
CA ALA A 132 9.01 0.89 10.28
C ALA A 132 9.48 -0.36 11.03
N LEU A 133 8.57 -1.08 11.70
CA LEU A 133 8.89 -2.31 12.43
C LEU A 133 9.33 -3.45 11.50
N THR A 134 8.68 -3.60 10.34
CA THR A 134 9.03 -4.62 9.35
C THR A 134 10.47 -4.45 8.88
N PHE A 135 10.88 -3.21 8.56
CA PHE A 135 12.23 -2.93 8.09
C PHE A 135 13.27 -2.79 9.21
N ALA A 136 12.86 -2.42 10.42
CA ALA A 136 13.72 -2.45 11.60
C ALA A 136 14.13 -3.89 11.94
N ARG A 137 13.18 -4.83 11.90
CA ARG A 137 13.46 -6.25 12.15
C ARG A 137 14.35 -6.89 11.09
N SER A 138 14.24 -6.46 9.83
CA SER A 138 15.05 -7.00 8.74
C SER A 138 16.47 -6.41 8.67
N GLY A 139 16.83 -5.44 9.53
CA GLY A 139 18.14 -4.78 9.49
C GLY A 139 18.33 -3.84 8.28
N HIS A 140 17.32 -3.70 7.41
CA HIS A 140 17.36 -2.88 6.21
C HIS A 140 16.66 -1.52 6.37
N LEU A 141 16.39 -1.08 7.61
CA LEU A 141 15.71 0.18 7.90
C LEU A 141 16.39 1.39 7.24
N LEU A 142 17.72 1.43 7.25
CA LEU A 142 18.52 2.51 6.64
C LEU A 142 18.32 2.63 5.13
N ALA A 143 18.08 1.50 4.43
CA ALA A 143 17.83 1.49 3.00
C ALA A 143 16.44 2.04 2.64
N VAL A 144 15.49 1.96 3.58
CA VAL A 144 14.08 2.35 3.38
C VAL A 144 13.78 3.72 3.99
N LEU A 145 14.64 4.21 4.88
CA LEU A 145 14.53 5.51 5.55
C LEU A 145 14.32 6.71 4.60
N PRO A 146 15.02 6.83 3.45
CA PRO A 146 14.78 7.92 2.50
C PRO A 146 13.34 7.88 1.96
N TRP A 147 12.84 6.70 1.62
CA TRP A 147 11.50 6.50 1.11
C TRP A 147 10.42 6.73 2.17
N LEU A 148 10.67 6.30 3.40
CA LEU A 148 9.81 6.59 4.54
C LEU A 148 9.74 8.09 4.83
N ALA A 149 10.88 8.79 4.77
CA ALA A 149 10.91 10.24 4.94
C ALA A 149 10.10 10.94 3.84
N VAL A 150 10.24 10.52 2.57
CA VAL A 150 9.41 11.03 1.46
C VAL A 150 7.93 10.76 1.71
N LEU A 151 7.54 9.56 2.13
CA LEU A 151 6.15 9.23 2.45
C LEU A 151 5.58 10.10 3.57
N VAL A 152 6.35 10.28 4.65
CA VAL A 152 5.94 11.14 5.76
C VAL A 152 5.83 12.59 5.30
N LEU A 153 6.78 13.10 4.52
CA LEU A 153 6.73 14.45 3.96
C LEU A 153 5.53 14.64 3.03
N LEU A 154 5.20 13.65 2.20
CA LEU A 154 4.02 13.69 1.33
C LEU A 154 2.72 13.69 2.14
N MET A 155 2.64 12.89 3.21
CA MET A 155 1.47 12.87 4.08
C MET A 155 1.32 14.16 4.88
N VAL A 156 2.41 14.68 5.44
CA VAL A 156 2.43 15.93 6.20
C VAL A 156 2.16 17.11 5.27
N GLY A 157 2.82 17.17 4.12
CA GLY A 157 2.58 18.17 3.09
C GLY A 157 1.15 18.14 2.57
N GLY A 158 0.60 16.97 2.31
CA GLY A 158 -0.80 16.77 1.94
C GLY A 158 -1.76 17.23 3.04
N TYR A 159 -1.46 16.91 4.31
CA TYR A 159 -2.25 17.36 5.46
C TYR A 159 -2.25 18.90 5.58
N PHE A 160 -1.08 19.54 5.51
CA PHE A 160 -0.96 21.00 5.58
C PHE A 160 -1.62 21.69 4.39
N TRP A 161 -1.47 21.14 3.18
CA TRP A 161 -2.11 21.66 1.97
C TRP A 161 -3.64 21.57 2.05
N GLN A 162 -4.16 20.44 2.54
CA GLN A 162 -5.59 20.25 2.76
C GLN A 162 -6.13 21.16 3.87
N ARG A 163 -5.33 21.46 4.89
CA ARG A 163 -5.69 22.41 5.96
C ARG A 163 -5.68 23.86 5.46
N ARG A 164 -4.72 24.24 4.61
CA ARG A 164 -4.68 25.57 3.97
C ARG A 164 -5.86 25.79 3.02
N ARG A 165 -6.27 24.78 2.24
CA ARG A 165 -7.46 24.87 1.36
C ARG A 165 -8.79 25.00 2.13
N LYS A 166 -8.83 24.61 3.40
CA LYS A 166 -10.02 24.72 4.25
C LYS A 166 -10.11 26.05 5.03
N GLN A 167 -9.14 26.94 4.94
CA GLN A 167 -9.30 28.33 5.39
C GLN A 167 -10.05 29.10 4.30
N PRO A 168 -11.30 29.54 4.51
CA PRO A 168 -11.98 30.38 3.55
C PRO A 168 -11.23 31.71 3.46
N LEU A 169 -11.08 32.22 2.24
CA LEU A 169 -10.68 33.60 1.97
C LEU A 169 -11.53 34.51 2.86
N ALA A 170 -10.88 35.19 3.81
CA ALA A 170 -11.53 36.29 4.52
C ALA A 170 -11.90 37.33 3.45
N VAL A 171 -13.20 37.43 3.17
CA VAL A 171 -13.78 38.51 2.37
C VAL A 171 -13.50 39.79 3.13
N GLN A 172 -12.61 40.62 2.58
CA GLN A 172 -12.53 42.05 2.91
C GLN A 172 -13.58 42.80 2.11
#